data_AF-A0A817EB09-F1
#
_entry.id   AF-A0A817EB09-F1
#
_cell.length_a   1.000
_cell.length_b   1.000
_cell.length_c   1.000
_cell.angle_alpha   90.00
_cell.angle_beta   90.00
_cell.angle_gamma   90.00
#
_symmetry.space_group_name_H-M   'P 1'
#
loop_
_entity.id
_entity.type
_entity.pdbx_description
1 polymer ?
#
loop_
_entity_poly.entity_id
_entity_poly.type
_entity_poly.pdbx_seq_one_letter_code
_entity_poly.pdbx_strand_id
1 'polypeptide(L)'
;MTVVVMAYGMYDDLQPSISFDDYYCQLRSYVNYVFICAFYYSCLLQAMFRLCRVVFQKRKILQSRTVFTIAMIIQWLVSIVYILAYLLLNDFQYHPDISSCWLSFKNICGLSIAMVFVYGSPLTIMTLIYVCIVRFIRHTVQTQQIRNNANKRDLLVVKRIIILVFIAMTIGIPTLLIFIIYMITNYLTPLAYHIQALSLTWGLVAASIAMGFITPQVREIFKMNRHINPTTPMEIALERKETTF
;
A
#
# COMPACT_ATOMS: atom_id res chain seq x y z
N MET A 1 9.55 -7.59 3.94
CA MET A 1 9.03 -8.91 4.40
C MET A 1 8.64 -9.81 3.23
N THR A 2 7.89 -9.34 2.24
CA THR A 2 7.53 -10.10 1.02
C THR A 2 8.72 -10.47 0.13
N VAL A 3 9.70 -9.58 -0.04
CA VAL A 3 10.99 -9.90 -0.69
C VAL A 3 11.71 -11.04 0.04
N VAL A 4 11.61 -11.09 1.37
CA VAL A 4 12.16 -12.18 2.18
C VAL A 4 11.37 -13.46 1.89
N VAL A 5 10.04 -13.42 1.77
CA VAL A 5 9.23 -14.58 1.33
C VAL A 5 9.70 -15.14 -0.01
N MET A 6 9.95 -14.30 -1.00
CA MET A 6 10.50 -14.77 -2.29
C MET A 6 11.92 -15.31 -2.19
N ALA A 7 12.81 -14.63 -1.46
CA ALA A 7 14.19 -15.08 -1.31
C ALA A 7 14.28 -16.47 -0.66
N TYR A 8 13.38 -16.77 0.30
CA TYR A 8 13.29 -18.10 0.90
C TYR A 8 12.64 -19.13 -0.03
N GLY A 9 11.64 -18.75 -0.84
CA GLY A 9 11.09 -19.65 -1.87
C GLY A 9 12.15 -20.07 -2.90
N MET A 10 12.95 -19.11 -3.38
CA MET A 10 14.08 -19.40 -4.27
C MET A 10 15.20 -20.22 -3.61
N TYR A 11 15.36 -20.10 -2.29
CA TYR A 11 16.34 -20.90 -1.54
C TYR A 11 15.89 -22.36 -1.40
N ASP A 12 14.58 -22.60 -1.25
CA ASP A 12 14.03 -23.95 -1.12
C ASP A 12 14.05 -24.71 -2.46
N ASP A 13 13.84 -24.02 -3.59
CA ASP A 13 14.08 -24.58 -4.94
C ASP A 13 15.52 -25.11 -5.11
N LEU A 14 16.49 -24.57 -4.37
CA LEU A 14 17.87 -25.04 -4.36
C LEU A 14 18.12 -26.22 -3.42
N GLN A 15 17.24 -26.48 -2.43
CA GLN A 15 17.39 -27.54 -1.42
C GLN A 15 16.05 -28.23 -1.10
N PRO A 16 15.53 -29.09 -1.99
CA PRO A 16 14.20 -29.72 -1.84
C PRO A 16 14.07 -30.71 -0.66
N SER A 17 15.13 -30.94 0.11
CA SER A 17 15.13 -31.85 1.26
C SER A 17 14.62 -31.22 2.56
N ILE A 18 14.35 -29.91 2.60
CA ILE A 18 13.93 -29.20 3.82
C ILE A 18 12.46 -28.80 3.69
N SER A 19 11.56 -29.65 4.15
CA SER A 19 10.13 -29.32 4.23
C SER A 19 9.88 -28.34 5.38
N PHE A 20 9.43 -27.12 5.06
CA PHE A 20 9.01 -26.09 6.04
C PHE A 20 7.52 -26.19 6.41
N ASP A 21 6.91 -27.38 6.38
CA ASP A 21 5.52 -27.62 6.82
C ASP A 21 5.36 -27.56 8.34
N ASP A 22 5.69 -26.40 8.91
CA ASP A 22 5.71 -26.16 10.34
C ASP A 22 4.78 -25.00 10.72
N TYR A 23 4.42 -24.94 12.00
CA TYR A 23 3.72 -23.80 12.59
C TYR A 23 4.39 -22.44 12.28
N TYR A 24 5.72 -22.42 12.14
CA TYR A 24 6.48 -21.23 11.75
C TYR A 24 6.06 -20.68 10.38
N CYS A 25 5.75 -21.55 9.43
CA CYS A 25 5.30 -21.17 8.09
C CYS A 25 3.93 -20.50 8.14
N GLN A 26 2.99 -21.06 8.90
CA GLN A 26 1.67 -20.44 9.11
C GLN A 26 1.78 -19.10 9.84
N LEU A 27 2.61 -19.01 10.87
CA LEU A 27 2.84 -17.76 11.61
C LEU A 27 3.42 -16.66 10.71
N ARG A 28 4.37 -17.02 9.84
CA ARG A 28 4.96 -16.09 8.86
C ARG A 28 3.89 -15.53 7.92
N SER A 29 3.01 -16.39 7.42
CA SER A 29 1.92 -16.02 6.53
C SER A 29 0.88 -15.16 7.25
N TYR A 30 0.51 -15.53 8.48
CA TYR A 30 -0.30 -14.69 9.36
C TYR A 30 0.26 -13.26 9.47
N VAL A 31 1.55 -13.11 9.82
CA VAL A 31 2.15 -11.78 9.94
C VAL A 31 2.11 -11.02 8.61
N ASN A 32 2.42 -11.70 7.49
CA ASN A 32 2.35 -11.08 6.16
C ASN A 32 0.94 -10.55 5.84
N TYR A 33 -0.10 -11.38 6.04
CA TYR A 33 -1.48 -10.98 5.81
C TYR A 33 -1.96 -9.87 6.76
N VAL A 34 -1.51 -9.84 8.02
CA VAL A 34 -1.75 -8.71 8.94
C VAL A 34 -1.18 -7.42 8.36
N PHE A 35 0.05 -7.43 7.84
CA PHE A 35 0.65 -6.24 7.23
C PHE A 35 -0.07 -5.80 5.95
N ILE A 36 -0.49 -6.74 5.11
CA ILE A 36 -1.27 -6.43 3.90
C ILE A 36 -2.59 -5.77 4.30
N CYS A 37 -3.31 -6.36 5.24
CA CYS A 37 -4.56 -5.83 5.78
C CYS A 37 -4.36 -4.43 6.37
N ALA A 38 -3.37 -4.27 7.24
CA ALA A 38 -3.03 -2.99 7.84
C ALA A 38 -2.61 -1.94 6.79
N PHE A 39 -1.96 -2.34 5.70
CA PHE A 39 -1.62 -1.44 4.60
C PHE A 39 -2.90 -0.87 3.94
N TYR A 40 -3.84 -1.72 3.50
CA TYR A 40 -5.09 -1.25 2.87
C TYR A 40 -5.91 -0.35 3.81
N TYR A 41 -6.03 -0.74 5.09
CA TYR A 41 -6.74 0.11 6.06
C TYR A 41 -6.00 1.42 6.35
N SER A 42 -4.66 1.45 6.32
CA SER A 42 -3.90 2.70 6.44
C SER A 42 -4.21 3.65 5.29
N CYS A 43 -4.31 3.12 4.08
CA CYS A 43 -4.69 3.88 2.89
C CYS A 43 -6.11 4.45 3.02
N LEU A 44 -7.04 3.63 3.53
CA LEU A 44 -8.40 4.07 3.84
C LEU A 44 -8.43 5.17 4.92
N LEU A 45 -7.67 5.01 6.00
CA LEU A 45 -7.60 5.97 7.09
C LEU A 45 -7.01 7.30 6.60
N GLN A 46 -6.02 7.26 5.72
CA GLN A 46 -5.49 8.45 5.04
C GLN A 46 -6.56 9.14 4.19
N ALA A 47 -7.37 8.39 3.42
CA ALA A 47 -8.47 8.96 2.66
C ALA A 47 -9.53 9.60 3.57
N MET A 48 -9.90 8.93 4.67
CA MET A 48 -10.83 9.44 5.69
C MET A 48 -10.32 10.73 6.33
N PHE A 49 -9.03 10.80 6.68
CA PHE A 49 -8.41 12.03 7.19
C PHE A 49 -8.59 13.21 6.24
N ARG A 50 -8.44 12.96 4.93
CA ARG A 50 -8.63 14.00 3.91
C ARG A 50 -10.09 14.40 3.78
N LEU A 51 -11.01 13.45 3.83
CA LEU A 51 -12.44 13.75 3.83
C LEU A 51 -12.81 14.66 5.01
N CYS A 52 -12.40 14.30 6.22
CA CYS A 52 -12.64 15.09 7.44
C CYS A 52 -12.11 16.52 7.31
N ARG A 53 -10.91 16.68 6.73
CA ARG A 53 -10.29 18.00 6.56
C ARG A 53 -10.93 18.82 5.43
N VAL A 54 -11.28 18.22 4.30
CA VAL A 54 -11.81 18.96 3.13
C VAL A 54 -13.29 19.27 3.30
N VAL A 55 -14.10 18.27 3.67
CA VAL A 55 -15.56 18.40 3.74
C VAL A 55 -16.00 18.92 5.10
N PHE A 56 -15.45 18.39 6.20
CA PHE A 56 -15.86 18.73 7.57
C PHE A 56 -14.97 19.79 8.22
N GLN A 57 -14.66 20.87 7.50
CA GLN A 57 -13.77 21.95 7.97
C GLN A 57 -14.21 22.55 9.30
N LYS A 58 -15.54 22.64 9.54
CA LYS A 58 -16.11 23.24 10.76
C LYS A 58 -15.98 22.36 12.01
N ARG A 59 -15.82 21.04 11.88
CA ARG A 59 -15.77 20.10 13.02
C ARG A 59 -14.33 19.78 13.42
N LYS A 60 -13.73 20.66 14.24
CA LYS A 60 -12.33 20.52 14.70
C LYS A 60 -12.04 19.20 15.45
N ILE A 61 -13.02 18.66 16.17
CA ILE A 61 -12.87 17.40 16.93
C ILE A 61 -12.49 16.23 15.99
N LEU A 62 -13.15 16.13 14.84
CA LEU A 62 -12.88 15.09 13.83
C LEU A 62 -11.53 15.25 13.12
N GLN A 63 -10.86 16.39 13.30
CA GLN A 63 -9.54 16.69 12.76
C GLN A 63 -8.43 16.60 13.81
N SER A 64 -8.79 16.28 15.06
CA SER A 64 -7.84 16.18 16.16
C SER A 64 -6.87 15.02 15.96
N ARG A 65 -5.61 15.21 16.38
CA ARG A 65 -4.59 14.15 16.32
C ARG A 65 -5.02 12.92 17.13
N THR A 66 -5.63 13.14 18.29
CA THR A 66 -6.10 12.08 19.18
C THR A 66 -7.06 11.11 18.49
N VAL A 67 -8.06 11.62 17.76
CA VAL A 67 -9.02 10.76 17.05
C VAL A 67 -8.32 9.89 16.00
N PHE A 68 -7.36 10.44 15.24
CA PHE A 68 -6.64 9.66 14.24
C PHE A 68 -5.65 8.67 14.83
N THR A 69 -5.00 9.00 15.95
CA THR A 69 -4.15 8.06 16.68
C THR A 69 -4.98 6.89 17.20
N ILE A 70 -6.15 7.15 17.78
CA ILE A 70 -7.09 6.11 18.23
C ILE A 70 -7.54 5.25 17.04
N ALA A 71 -7.94 5.87 15.92
CA ALA A 71 -8.36 5.14 14.73
C ALA A 71 -7.25 4.25 14.15
N MET A 72 -5.99 4.70 14.19
CA MET A 72 -4.83 3.91 13.77
C MET A 72 -4.63 2.68 14.67
N ILE A 73 -4.74 2.84 15.99
CA ILE A 73 -4.65 1.72 16.94
C ILE A 73 -5.77 0.71 16.68
N ILE A 74 -7.01 1.18 16.54
CA ILE A 74 -8.18 0.34 16.25
C ILE A 74 -7.97 -0.44 14.95
N GLN A 75 -7.50 0.22 13.89
CA GLN A 75 -7.21 -0.42 12.61
C GLN A 75 -6.23 -1.60 12.77
N TRP A 76 -5.14 -1.41 13.53
CA TRP A 76 -4.14 -2.46 13.73
C TRP A 76 -4.75 -3.64 14.49
N LEU A 77 -5.51 -3.37 15.55
CA LEU A 77 -6.23 -4.40 16.30
C LEU A 77 -7.21 -5.17 15.41
N VAL A 78 -7.99 -4.47 14.58
CA VAL A 78 -8.89 -5.11 13.60
C VAL A 78 -8.11 -5.99 12.64
N SER A 79 -6.98 -5.52 12.12
CA SER A 79 -6.15 -6.28 11.18
C SER A 79 -5.57 -7.56 11.82
N ILE A 80 -5.08 -7.46 13.06
CA ILE A 80 -4.55 -8.59 13.83
C ILE A 80 -5.66 -9.60 14.13
N VAL A 81 -6.76 -9.16 14.75
CA VAL A 81 -7.86 -10.04 15.16
C VAL A 81 -8.51 -10.72 13.95
N TYR A 82 -8.70 -9.99 12.86
CA TYR A 82 -9.31 -10.54 11.66
C TYR A 82 -8.45 -11.64 11.03
N ILE A 83 -7.15 -11.43 10.87
CA ILE A 83 -6.26 -12.44 10.29
C ILE A 83 -5.98 -13.59 11.27
N LEU A 84 -6.11 -13.35 12.59
CA LEU A 84 -5.95 -14.38 13.61
C LEU A 84 -7.01 -15.47 13.48
N ALA A 85 -8.23 -15.14 13.03
CA ALA A 85 -9.26 -16.13 12.77
C ALA A 85 -8.81 -17.19 11.74
N TYR A 86 -8.14 -16.78 10.66
CA TYR A 86 -7.60 -17.70 9.65
C TYR A 86 -6.48 -18.58 10.19
N LEU A 87 -5.65 -18.05 11.09
CA LEU A 87 -4.60 -18.83 11.75
C LEU A 87 -5.23 -19.89 12.68
N LEU A 88 -6.22 -19.52 13.48
CA LEU A 88 -6.91 -20.44 14.39
C LEU A 88 -7.72 -21.53 13.66
N LEU A 89 -8.22 -21.22 12.46
CA LEU A 89 -8.94 -22.16 11.60
C LEU A 89 -8.02 -23.05 10.74
N ASN A 90 -6.69 -22.89 10.84
CA ASN A 90 -5.69 -23.59 10.01
C ASN A 90 -5.92 -23.40 8.50
N ASP A 91 -6.37 -22.21 8.10
CA ASP A 91 -6.63 -21.88 6.69
C ASP A 91 -5.34 -21.61 5.89
N PHE A 92 -4.22 -21.36 6.58
CA PHE A 92 -2.90 -21.25 5.98
C PHE A 92 -2.32 -22.64 5.73
N GLN A 93 -2.28 -23.06 4.47
CA GLN A 93 -1.77 -24.37 4.08
C GLN A 93 -0.41 -24.22 3.41
N TYR A 94 0.51 -25.15 3.71
CA TYR A 94 1.79 -25.24 3.03
C TYR A 94 1.57 -25.65 1.58
N HIS A 95 2.17 -24.89 0.66
CA HIS A 95 2.15 -25.20 -0.77
C HIS A 95 3.56 -25.55 -1.24
N PRO A 96 3.80 -26.80 -1.69
CA PRO A 96 5.13 -27.26 -2.08
C PRO A 96 5.65 -26.54 -3.33
N ASP A 97 4.76 -26.10 -4.24
CA ASP A 97 5.15 -25.42 -5.48
C ASP A 97 5.86 -24.07 -5.25
N ILE A 98 5.71 -23.48 -4.07
CA ILE A 98 6.24 -22.16 -3.70
C ILE A 98 6.92 -22.17 -2.33
N SER A 99 7.05 -23.35 -1.74
CA SER A 99 7.72 -23.58 -0.46
C SER A 99 7.27 -22.64 0.66
N SER A 100 5.98 -22.32 0.69
CA SER A 100 5.45 -21.31 1.59
C SER A 100 3.97 -21.52 1.87
N CYS A 101 3.52 -21.02 3.03
CA CYS A 101 2.14 -21.15 3.46
C CYS A 101 1.30 -20.02 2.89
N TRP A 102 0.17 -20.33 2.28
CA TRP A 102 -0.74 -19.31 1.77
C TRP A 102 -2.17 -19.69 2.12
N LEU A 103 -3.07 -18.71 2.01
CA LEU A 103 -4.49 -18.99 2.08
C LEU A 103 -4.87 -19.85 0.86
N SER A 104 -5.37 -21.06 1.10
CA SER A 104 -5.65 -22.02 0.04
C SER A 104 -6.76 -21.53 -0.88
N PHE A 105 -6.56 -21.53 -2.20
CA PHE A 105 -7.61 -21.22 -3.18
C PHE A 105 -8.80 -22.18 -3.10
N LYS A 106 -8.57 -23.38 -2.55
CA LYS A 106 -9.63 -24.38 -2.31
C LYS A 106 -10.62 -23.93 -1.23
N ASN A 107 -10.21 -23.09 -0.27
CA ASN A 107 -11.13 -22.49 0.70
C ASN A 107 -11.80 -21.26 0.08
N ILE A 108 -12.76 -21.51 -0.82
CA ILE A 108 -13.49 -20.47 -1.57
C ILE A 108 -14.19 -19.49 -0.61
N CYS A 109 -14.75 -19.98 0.49
CA CYS A 109 -15.45 -19.15 1.47
C CYS A 109 -14.48 -18.19 2.17
N GLY A 110 -13.41 -18.72 2.78
CA GLY A 110 -12.40 -17.92 3.45
C GLY A 110 -11.73 -16.92 2.50
N LEU A 111 -11.39 -17.35 1.29
CA LEU A 111 -10.78 -16.48 0.28
C LEU A 111 -11.76 -15.38 -0.19
N SER A 112 -13.05 -15.70 -0.38
CA SER A 112 -14.06 -14.69 -0.75
C SER A 112 -14.25 -13.64 0.34
N ILE A 113 -14.33 -14.07 1.60
CA ILE A 113 -14.44 -13.16 2.75
C ILE A 113 -13.18 -12.29 2.84
N ALA A 114 -11.99 -12.89 2.73
CA ALA A 114 -10.73 -12.14 2.67
C ALA A 114 -10.72 -11.11 1.53
N MET A 115 -11.11 -11.48 0.32
CA MET A 115 -11.15 -10.57 -0.83
C MET A 115 -12.13 -9.42 -0.61
N VAL A 116 -13.30 -9.67 -0.04
CA VAL A 116 -14.28 -8.60 0.25
C VAL A 116 -13.80 -7.70 1.38
N PHE A 117 -13.33 -8.23 2.50
CA PHE A 117 -12.99 -7.43 3.67
C PHE A 117 -11.63 -6.73 3.56
N VAL A 118 -10.60 -7.44 3.07
CA VAL A 118 -9.23 -6.92 2.99
C VAL A 118 -9.04 -6.00 1.79
N TYR A 119 -9.71 -6.29 0.67
CA TYR A 119 -9.49 -5.59 -0.60
C TYR A 119 -10.72 -4.80 -1.06
N GLY A 120 -11.88 -5.47 -1.19
CA GLY A 120 -13.11 -4.87 -1.72
C GLY A 120 -13.59 -3.69 -0.88
N SER A 121 -13.76 -3.89 0.42
CA SER A 121 -14.32 -2.88 1.33
C SER A 121 -13.46 -1.61 1.41
N PRO A 122 -12.13 -1.66 1.65
CA PRO A 122 -11.33 -0.44 1.70
C PRO A 122 -11.27 0.26 0.34
N LEU A 123 -11.20 -0.46 -0.78
CA LEU A 123 -11.22 0.17 -2.11
C LEU A 123 -12.54 0.86 -2.42
N THR A 124 -13.66 0.21 -2.11
CA THR A 124 -14.99 0.78 -2.34
C THR A 124 -15.19 2.03 -1.49
N ILE A 125 -14.84 1.98 -0.20
CA ILE A 125 -14.95 3.13 0.70
C ILE A 125 -14.01 4.26 0.25
N MET A 126 -12.74 3.96 -0.11
CA MET A 126 -11.81 4.97 -0.65
C MET A 126 -12.35 5.63 -1.92
N THR A 127 -12.99 4.86 -2.80
CA THR A 127 -13.59 5.38 -4.04
C THR A 127 -14.77 6.30 -3.74
N LEU A 128 -15.65 5.91 -2.80
CA LEU A 128 -16.76 6.75 -2.35
C LEU A 128 -16.28 8.05 -1.71
N ILE A 129 -15.28 7.97 -0.82
CA ILE A 129 -14.63 9.14 -0.22
C ILE A 129 -14.13 10.10 -1.31
N TYR A 130 -13.47 9.56 -2.34
CA TYR A 130 -12.94 10.35 -3.43
C TYR A 130 -14.05 11.05 -4.22
N VAL A 131 -15.11 10.32 -4.59
CA VAL A 131 -16.27 10.90 -5.29
C VAL A 131 -16.90 12.01 -4.45
N CYS A 132 -17.03 11.82 -3.14
CA CYS A 132 -17.54 12.85 -2.22
C CYS A 132 -16.65 14.10 -2.17
N ILE A 133 -15.33 13.93 -2.07
CA ILE A 133 -14.37 15.05 -2.06
C ILE A 133 -14.46 15.84 -3.38
N VAL A 134 -14.47 15.15 -4.53
CA VAL A 134 -14.53 15.79 -5.85
C VAL A 134 -15.85 16.55 -6.02
N ARG A 135 -16.98 15.94 -5.65
CA ARG A 135 -18.30 16.60 -5.70
C ARG A 135 -18.32 17.86 -4.82
N PHE A 136 -17.81 17.78 -3.59
CA PHE A 136 -17.73 18.90 -2.67
C PHE A 136 -16.86 20.05 -3.21
N ILE A 137 -15.68 19.72 -3.75
CA ILE A 137 -14.78 20.72 -4.35
C ILE A 137 -15.46 21.38 -5.55
N ARG A 138 -16.05 20.62 -6.48
CA ARG A 138 -16.73 21.18 -7.66
C ARG A 138 -17.86 22.15 -7.27
N HIS A 139 -18.66 21.78 -6.28
CA HIS A 139 -19.72 22.64 -5.77
C HIS A 139 -19.18 23.92 -5.10
N THR A 140 -18.09 23.82 -4.34
CA THR A 140 -17.52 24.96 -3.59
C THR A 140 -16.69 25.91 -4.48
N VAL A 141 -16.03 25.39 -5.52
CA VAL A 141 -15.21 26.19 -6.45
C VAL A 141 -16.05 27.22 -7.23
N GLN A 142 -17.33 26.94 -7.47
CA GLN A 142 -18.24 27.91 -8.09
C GLN A 142 -18.52 29.14 -7.21
N THR A 143 -18.28 29.06 -5.89
CA THR A 143 -18.66 30.12 -4.93
C THR A 143 -17.47 30.95 -4.42
N GLN A 144 -16.20 30.52 -4.59
CA GLN A 144 -15.05 31.23 -4.01
C GLN A 144 -13.81 31.28 -4.93
N GLN A 145 -13.68 32.37 -5.69
CA GLN A 145 -12.58 32.67 -6.61
C GLN A 145 -11.24 33.00 -5.91
N ILE A 146 -11.28 33.39 -4.62
CA ILE A 146 -10.11 33.82 -3.82
C ILE A 146 -9.29 32.62 -3.27
N ARG A 147 -9.83 31.40 -3.31
CA ARG A 147 -9.23 30.20 -2.67
C ARG A 147 -8.31 29.38 -3.60
N ASN A 148 -7.88 29.96 -4.72
CA ASN A 148 -7.19 29.25 -5.80
C ASN A 148 -5.87 28.56 -5.38
N ASN A 149 -5.11 29.15 -4.45
CA ASN A 149 -3.85 28.56 -3.97
C ASN A 149 -4.04 27.44 -2.93
N ALA A 150 -5.05 27.54 -2.06
CA ALA A 150 -5.38 26.45 -1.13
C ALA A 150 -5.95 25.24 -1.89
N ASN A 151 -6.76 25.48 -2.93
CA ASN A 151 -7.31 24.46 -3.79
C ASN A 151 -6.21 23.71 -4.58
N LYS A 152 -5.16 24.39 -5.06
CA LYS A 152 -4.00 23.73 -5.71
C LYS A 152 -3.28 22.76 -4.78
N ARG A 153 -3.07 23.14 -3.51
CA ARG A 153 -2.42 22.27 -2.51
C ARG A 153 -3.29 21.05 -2.20
N ASP A 154 -4.58 21.25 -2.03
CA ASP A 154 -5.50 20.14 -1.73
C ASP A 154 -5.68 19.21 -2.96
N LEU A 155 -5.68 19.75 -4.19
CA LEU A 155 -5.67 18.97 -5.43
C LEU A 155 -4.40 18.11 -5.58
N LEU A 156 -3.23 18.68 -5.27
CA LEU A 156 -1.97 17.93 -5.29
C LEU A 156 -2.01 16.77 -4.30
N VAL A 157 -2.61 16.97 -3.12
CA VAL A 157 -2.80 15.93 -2.11
C VAL A 157 -3.79 14.86 -2.58
N VAL A 158 -4.87 15.23 -3.25
CA VAL A 158 -5.85 14.30 -3.81
C VAL A 158 -5.23 13.43 -4.92
N LYS A 159 -4.41 14.00 -5.81
CA LYS A 159 -3.67 13.24 -6.83
C LYS A 159 -2.84 12.09 -6.26
N ARG A 160 -2.31 12.26 -5.04
CA ARG A 160 -1.52 11.25 -4.32
C ARG A 160 -2.33 10.02 -3.98
N ILE A 161 -3.54 10.25 -3.48
CA ILE A 161 -4.46 9.19 -3.07
C ILE A 161 -4.90 8.42 -4.30
N ILE A 162 -5.19 9.10 -5.42
CA ILE A 162 -5.54 8.45 -6.68
C ILE A 162 -4.42 7.49 -7.11
N ILE A 163 -3.16 7.95 -7.13
CA ILE A 163 -2.02 7.11 -7.49
C ILE A 163 -1.92 5.91 -6.55
N LEU A 164 -2.09 6.12 -5.24
CA LEU A 164 -2.04 5.06 -4.25
C LEU A 164 -3.19 4.04 -4.42
N VAL A 165 -4.41 4.50 -4.72
CA VAL A 165 -5.57 3.64 -5.01
C VAL A 165 -5.31 2.83 -6.28
N PHE A 166 -4.77 3.43 -7.35
CA PHE A 166 -4.42 2.69 -8.56
C PHE A 166 -3.37 1.61 -8.29
N ILE A 167 -2.31 1.93 -7.53
CA ILE A 167 -1.29 0.94 -7.14
C ILE A 167 -1.93 -0.18 -6.32
N ALA A 168 -2.76 0.17 -5.32
CA ALA A 168 -3.47 -0.79 -4.51
C ALA A 168 -4.37 -1.70 -5.38
N MET A 169 -5.05 -1.14 -6.38
CA MET A 169 -5.87 -1.94 -7.32
C MET A 169 -5.02 -2.91 -8.15
N THR A 170 -3.85 -2.49 -8.62
CA THR A 170 -2.97 -3.37 -9.41
C THR A 170 -2.44 -4.58 -8.63
N ILE A 171 -2.41 -4.51 -7.30
CA ILE A 171 -2.02 -5.64 -6.43
C ILE A 171 -3.11 -6.72 -6.38
N GLY A 172 -4.38 -6.33 -6.26
CA GLY A 172 -5.47 -7.29 -6.09
C GLY A 172 -6.02 -7.84 -7.40
N ILE A 173 -5.88 -7.12 -8.52
CA ILE A 173 -6.42 -7.54 -9.82
C ILE A 173 -5.91 -8.93 -10.26
N PRO A 174 -4.60 -9.25 -10.23
CA PRO A 174 -4.13 -10.57 -10.64
C PRO A 174 -4.71 -11.70 -9.79
N THR A 175 -4.77 -11.50 -8.47
CA THR A 175 -5.36 -12.46 -7.54
C THR A 175 -6.84 -12.69 -7.82
N LEU A 176 -7.59 -11.60 -8.07
CA LEU A 176 -9.01 -11.65 -8.40
C LEU A 176 -9.26 -12.36 -9.74
N LEU A 177 -8.44 -12.10 -10.76
CA LEU A 177 -8.55 -12.78 -12.06
C LEU A 177 -8.28 -14.28 -11.93
N ILE A 178 -7.21 -14.68 -11.23
CA ILE A 178 -6.90 -16.09 -10.98
C ILE A 178 -8.04 -16.76 -10.21
N PHE A 179 -8.59 -16.10 -9.19
CA PHE A 179 -9.71 -16.62 -8.42
C PHE A 179 -10.96 -16.82 -9.29
N ILE A 180 -11.30 -15.87 -10.17
CA ILE A 180 -12.43 -16.02 -11.10
C ILE A 180 -12.18 -17.19 -12.08
N ILE A 181 -10.96 -17.30 -12.63
CA ILE A 181 -10.59 -18.42 -13.52
C ILE A 181 -10.75 -19.76 -12.79
N TYR A 182 -10.31 -19.83 -11.53
CA TYR A 182 -10.46 -21.01 -10.69
C TYR A 182 -11.94 -21.36 -10.45
N MET A 183 -12.78 -20.37 -10.12
CA MET A 183 -14.22 -20.59 -9.91
C MET A 183 -14.96 -21.10 -11.17
N ILE A 184 -14.50 -20.72 -12.37
CA ILE A 184 -15.12 -21.14 -13.63
C ILE A 184 -14.59 -22.51 -14.08
N THR A 185 -13.28 -22.72 -14.01
CA THR A 185 -12.63 -23.91 -14.60
C THR A 185 -12.43 -25.04 -13.58
N ASN A 186 -12.56 -24.77 -12.28
CA ASN A 186 -12.11 -25.64 -11.18
C ASN A 186 -10.65 -26.08 -11.28
N TYR A 187 -9.85 -25.40 -12.12
CA TYR A 187 -8.45 -25.71 -12.34
C TYR A 187 -7.57 -24.61 -11.74
N LEU A 188 -6.72 -24.99 -10.78
CA LEU A 188 -5.75 -24.08 -10.20
C LEU A 188 -4.43 -24.20 -10.96
N THR A 189 -4.02 -23.11 -11.61
CA THR A 189 -2.73 -23.09 -12.31
C THR A 189 -1.59 -23.15 -11.28
N PRO A 190 -0.53 -23.95 -11.50
CA PRO A 190 0.61 -24.03 -10.57
C PRO A 190 1.34 -22.68 -10.43
N LEU A 191 1.22 -21.80 -11.45
CA LEU A 191 1.78 -20.46 -11.45
C LEU A 191 0.93 -19.43 -10.66
N ALA A 192 -0.26 -19.81 -10.18
CA ALA A 192 -1.19 -18.90 -9.51
C ALA A 192 -0.55 -18.18 -8.31
N TYR A 193 0.06 -18.96 -7.42
CA TYR A 193 0.69 -18.44 -6.21
C TYR A 193 1.93 -17.59 -6.50
N HIS A 194 2.70 -17.95 -7.53
CA HIS A 194 3.83 -17.16 -8.02
C HIS A 194 3.41 -15.78 -8.52
N ILE A 195 2.37 -15.72 -9.37
CA ILE A 195 1.83 -14.46 -9.90
C ILE A 195 1.32 -13.58 -8.75
N GLN A 196 0.60 -14.17 -7.78
CA GLN A 196 0.11 -13.46 -6.62
C GLN A 196 1.25 -12.87 -5.78
N ALA A 197 2.28 -13.66 -5.47
CA ALA A 197 3.44 -13.20 -4.72
C ALA A 197 4.20 -12.07 -5.46
N LEU A 198 4.38 -12.21 -6.79
CA LEU A 198 5.01 -11.21 -7.65
C LEU A 198 4.22 -9.91 -7.68
N SER A 199 2.92 -9.98 -7.89
CA SER A 199 2.03 -8.82 -7.90
C SER A 199 2.07 -8.06 -6.57
N LEU A 200 2.01 -8.79 -5.45
CA LEU A 200 2.08 -8.23 -4.11
C LEU A 200 3.43 -7.53 -3.86
N THR A 201 4.53 -8.18 -4.20
CA THR A 201 5.88 -7.63 -3.99
C THR A 201 6.11 -6.39 -4.86
N TRP A 202 5.77 -6.48 -6.14
CA TRP A 202 5.88 -5.36 -7.07
C TRP A 202 5.05 -4.16 -6.62
N GLY A 203 3.79 -4.39 -6.23
CA GLY A 203 2.91 -3.30 -5.82
C GLY A 203 3.32 -2.64 -4.50
N LEU A 204 3.87 -3.39 -3.53
CA LEU A 204 4.42 -2.80 -2.30
C LEU A 204 5.68 -1.96 -2.57
N VAL A 205 6.55 -2.41 -3.48
CA VAL A 205 7.72 -1.63 -3.93
C VAL A 205 7.25 -0.37 -4.67
N ALA A 206 6.33 -0.51 -5.62
CA ALA A 206 5.75 0.62 -6.35
C ALA A 206 5.07 1.62 -5.42
N ALA A 207 4.31 1.17 -4.42
CA ALA A 207 3.69 2.02 -3.41
C ALA A 207 4.74 2.79 -2.59
N SER A 208 5.80 2.12 -2.17
CA SER A 208 6.89 2.73 -1.40
C SER A 208 7.62 3.82 -2.20
N ILE A 209 7.96 3.51 -3.45
CA ILE A 209 8.58 4.45 -4.38
C ILE A 209 7.65 5.64 -4.66
N ALA A 210 6.38 5.36 -4.96
CA ALA A 210 5.38 6.39 -5.20
C ALA A 210 5.25 7.32 -4.00
N MET A 211 5.15 6.79 -2.78
CA MET A 211 5.09 7.59 -1.56
C MET A 211 6.34 8.48 -1.38
N GLY A 212 7.53 7.99 -1.73
CA GLY A 212 8.77 8.76 -1.73
C GLY A 212 8.73 9.96 -2.68
N PHE A 213 8.40 9.74 -3.96
CA PHE A 213 8.33 10.82 -4.97
C PHE A 213 7.20 11.81 -4.73
N ILE A 214 6.09 11.29 -4.20
CA ILE A 214 4.89 12.07 -3.99
C ILE A 214 5.03 12.99 -2.77
N THR A 215 5.77 12.59 -1.74
CA THR A 215 5.93 13.38 -0.51
C THR A 215 6.77 14.64 -0.78
N PRO A 216 6.23 15.85 -0.52
CA PRO A 216 6.86 17.09 -0.94
C PRO A 216 8.11 17.38 -0.13
N GLN A 217 8.13 16.99 1.15
CA GLN A 217 9.31 17.09 2.02
C GLN A 217 10.49 16.30 1.46
N VAL A 218 10.25 15.07 1.01
CA VAL A 218 11.26 14.22 0.38
C VAL A 218 11.75 14.85 -0.91
N ARG A 219 10.82 15.37 -1.74
CA ARG A 219 11.18 16.08 -2.98
C ARG A 219 12.05 17.31 -2.73
N GLU A 220 11.75 18.10 -1.70
CA GLU A 220 12.55 19.27 -1.35
C GLU A 220 13.95 18.88 -0.81
N ILE A 221 14.06 17.80 -0.03
CA ILE A 221 15.36 17.25 0.39
C ILE A 221 16.19 16.80 -0.84
N PHE A 222 15.58 16.09 -1.79
CA PHE A 222 16.28 15.68 -3.02
C PHE A 222 16.72 16.87 -3.88
N LYS A 223 15.91 17.93 -3.96
CA LYS A 223 16.30 19.17 -4.65
C LYS A 223 17.44 19.89 -3.93
N MET A 224 17.38 19.96 -2.60
CA MET A 224 18.43 20.58 -1.79
C MET A 224 19.76 19.84 -1.97
N ASN A 225 19.75 18.50 -1.99
CA ASN A 225 20.93 17.70 -2.26
C ASN A 225 21.45 17.88 -3.70
N ARG A 226 20.56 18.09 -4.68
CA ARG A 226 20.93 18.41 -6.07
C ARG A 226 21.60 19.78 -6.21
N HIS A 227 21.21 20.76 -5.38
CA HIS A 227 21.81 22.09 -5.32
C HIS A 227 23.05 22.20 -4.42
N ILE A 228 23.43 21.14 -3.69
CA ILE A 228 24.71 21.04 -2.96
C ILE A 228 25.81 20.42 -3.86
N ASN A 229 25.44 19.88 -5.03
CA ASN A 229 26.37 19.51 -6.11
C ASN A 229 26.39 20.48 -7.31
N PRO A 230 26.55 21.81 -7.15
CA PRO A 230 27.22 22.60 -8.17
C PRO A 230 28.72 22.42 -7.90
N THR A 231 29.39 21.69 -8.78
CA THR A 231 30.80 21.91 -9.13
C THR A 231 31.58 22.81 -8.17
N THR A 232 32.37 22.17 -7.29
CA THR A 232 33.70 22.62 -6.87
C THR A 232 33.91 24.13 -6.66
N PRO A 233 34.16 24.59 -5.41
CA PRO A 233 34.81 25.88 -5.12
C PRO A 233 36.24 26.04 -5.71
N MET A 234 36.66 25.14 -6.60
CA MET A 234 38.00 25.07 -7.17
C MET A 234 38.16 25.97 -8.40
N GLU A 235 37.06 26.40 -9.04
CA GLU A 235 37.12 27.33 -10.18
C GLU A 235 37.40 28.78 -9.73
N ILE A 236 36.90 29.19 -8.55
CA ILE A 236 37.18 30.51 -7.95
C ILE A 236 38.64 30.60 -7.44
N ALA A 237 39.30 29.47 -7.18
CA ALA A 237 40.69 29.44 -6.75
C ALA A 237 41.69 29.55 -7.92
N LEU A 238 41.27 29.24 -9.15
CA LEU A 238 42.11 29.35 -10.35
C LEU A 238 42.05 30.74 -10.99
N GLU A 239 40.87 31.40 -11.04
CA GLU A 239 40.78 32.79 -11.51
C GLU A 239 41.56 33.77 -10.62
N ARG A 240 41.66 33.51 -9.30
CA ARG A 240 42.44 34.37 -8.40
C ARG A 240 43.96 34.25 -8.60
N LYS A 241 44.46 33.19 -9.25
CA LYS A 241 45.90 33.05 -9.54
C LYS A 241 46.33 33.69 -10.86
N GLU A 242 45.43 33.86 -11.84
CA GLU A 242 45.79 34.48 -13.13
C GLU A 242 45.78 36.02 -13.11
N THR A 243 45.13 36.66 -12.15
CA THR A 243 45.14 38.14 -12.03
C THR A 243 46.31 38.70 -11.19
N THR A 244 47.35 37.91 -10.91
CA THR A 244 48.47 38.34 -10.04
C THR A 244 49.85 38.25 -10.69
N PHE A 245 49.94 38.42 -12.00
CA PHE A 245 51.21 38.62 -12.72
C PHE A 245 51.12 39.81 -13.67
#